data_AF-A0A919P206-F1
#
_entry.id   AF-A0A919P206-F1
#
_cell.length_a   1.000
_cell.length_b   1.000
_cell.length_c   1.000
_cell.angle_alpha   90.00
_cell.angle_beta   90.00
_cell.angle_gamma   90.00
#
_symmetry.space_group_name_H-M   'P 1'
#
loop_
_entity.id
_entity.type
_entity.pdbx_description
1 polymer ?
#
loop_
_entity_poly.entity_id
_entity_poly.type
_entity_poly.pdbx_seq_one_letter_code
_entity_poly.pdbx_strand_id
1 'polypeptide(L)'
;MTVLADVLRETDRGLRPGRVAERLGLPVDLVTATLDHAVHAELVVRPSGACTDCAPVAARPPSCAGCMFATPVRTGRAPAGSR
;
A
#
# COMPACT_ATOMS: atom_id res chain seq x y z
N MET A 1 5.35 -1.27 22.82
CA MET A 1 4.73 -1.15 21.48
C MET A 1 3.28 -1.58 21.60
N THR A 2 2.35 -0.88 20.94
CA THR A 2 0.92 -1.19 20.99
C THR A 2 0.47 -1.82 19.68
N VAL A 3 -0.57 -2.66 19.75
CA VAL A 3 -1.15 -3.31 18.56
C VAL A 3 -1.55 -2.30 17.50
N LEU A 4 -2.12 -1.15 17.90
CA LEU A 4 -2.46 -0.05 16.99
C LEU A 4 -1.22 0.47 16.23
N ALA A 5 -0.13 0.76 16.94
CA ALA A 5 1.09 1.28 16.30
C ALA A 5 1.70 0.27 15.33
N ASP A 6 1.68 -1.02 15.68
CA ASP A 6 2.21 -2.09 14.84
C ASP A 6 1.35 -2.30 13.58
N VAL A 7 0.02 -2.28 13.71
CA VAL A 7 -0.92 -2.36 12.59
C VAL A 7 -0.74 -1.17 11.64
N LEU A 8 -0.66 0.07 12.17
CA LEU A 8 -0.48 1.26 11.35
C LEU A 8 0.86 1.25 10.61
N ARG A 9 1.94 0.86 11.28
CA ARG A 9 3.28 0.76 10.68
C ARG A 9 3.33 -0.23 9.53
N GLU A 10 2.70 -1.39 9.65
CA GLU A 10 2.66 -2.37 8.56
C GLU A 10 1.74 -1.91 7.44
N THR A 11 0.62 -1.25 7.75
CA THR A 11 -0.30 -0.71 6.74
C THR A 11 0.32 0.43 5.94
N ASP A 12 1.11 1.30 6.57
CA ASP A 12 1.84 2.42 5.92
C ASP A 12 2.85 1.92 4.86
N ARG A 13 3.35 0.70 5.02
CA ARG A 13 4.18 0.02 3.99
C ARG A 13 3.37 -0.47 2.78
N GLY A 14 2.07 -0.21 2.74
CA GLY A 14 1.17 -0.65 1.68
C GLY A 14 0.70 -2.10 1.80
N LEU A 15 0.90 -2.74 2.96
CA LEU A 15 0.40 -4.10 3.19
C LEU A 15 -1.14 -4.07 3.33
N ARG A 16 -1.79 -5.04 2.69
CA ARG A 16 -3.24 -5.23 2.85
C ARG A 16 -3.57 -5.80 4.24
N PRO A 17 -4.76 -5.53 4.81
CA PRO A 17 -5.13 -5.97 6.16
C PRO A 17 -4.91 -7.47 6.43
N GLY A 18 -5.23 -8.34 5.47
CA GLY A 18 -4.97 -9.79 5.61
C GLY A 18 -3.49 -10.14 5.72
N ARG A 19 -2.61 -9.45 4.98
CA ARG A 19 -1.15 -9.65 5.08
C ARG A 19 -0.58 -9.08 6.38
N VAL A 20 -1.16 -7.99 6.89
CA VAL A 20 -0.80 -7.43 8.20
C VAL A 20 -1.17 -8.41 9.31
N ALA A 21 -2.37 -8.99 9.25
CA ALA A 21 -2.85 -10.00 10.21
C ALA A 21 -1.92 -11.23 10.26
N GLU A 22 -1.55 -11.79 9.10
CA GLU A 22 -0.59 -12.90 9.00
C GLU A 22 0.78 -12.53 9.60
N ARG A 23 1.30 -11.33 9.31
CA ARG A 23 2.62 -10.88 9.80
C ARG A 23 2.66 -10.68 11.31
N LEU A 24 1.57 -10.15 11.88
CA LEU A 24 1.47 -9.84 13.30
C LEU A 24 0.92 -11.00 14.12
N GLY A 25 0.49 -12.09 13.48
CA GLY A 25 -0.15 -13.23 14.16
C GLY A 25 -1.49 -12.88 14.79
N LEU A 26 -2.22 -11.93 14.20
CA LEU A 26 -3.48 -11.40 14.73
C LEU A 26 -4.68 -11.87 13.90
N PRO A 27 -5.88 -11.95 14.49
CA PRO A 27 -7.12 -12.12 13.73
C PRO A 27 -7.33 -10.95 12.75
N VAL A 28 -7.76 -11.26 11.53
CA VAL A 28 -8.04 -10.23 10.51
C VAL A 28 -9.14 -9.26 10.95
N ASP A 29 -10.13 -9.74 11.70
CA ASP A 29 -11.22 -8.91 12.23
C ASP A 29 -10.70 -7.88 13.22
N LEU A 30 -9.70 -8.24 14.03
CA LEU A 30 -9.06 -7.35 14.99
C LEU A 30 -8.23 -6.27 14.28
N VAL A 31 -7.49 -6.64 13.23
CA VAL A 31 -6.78 -5.67 12.38
C VAL A 31 -7.77 -4.72 11.71
N THR A 32 -8.89 -5.24 11.22
CA THR A 32 -9.95 -4.44 10.57
C THR A 32 -10.61 -3.47 11.56
N ALA A 33 -10.98 -3.93 12.75
CA ALA A 33 -11.54 -3.09 13.81
C ALA A 33 -10.55 -2.02 14.29
N THR A 34 -9.25 -2.35 14.35
CA THR A 34 -8.19 -1.40 14.72
C THR A 34 -8.06 -0.29 13.67
N LEU A 35 -8.09 -0.63 12.39
CA LEU A 35 -8.06 0.34 11.30
C LEU A 35 -9.34 1.19 11.26
N ASP A 36 -10.50 0.59 11.50
CA ASP A 36 -11.78 1.31 11.57
C ASP A 36 -11.80 2.31 12.73
N HIS A 37 -11.28 1.92 13.89
CA HIS A 37 -11.09 2.82 15.02
C HIS A 37 -10.13 3.97 14.68
N ALA A 38 -9.02 3.68 13.98
CA ALA A 38 -8.06 4.70 13.57
C ALA A 38 -8.67 5.72 12.58
N VAL A 39 -9.57 5.27 11.70
CA VAL A 39 -10.32 6.17 10.80
C VAL A 39 -11.30 7.03 11.59
N HIS A 40 -12.07 6.45 12.51
CA HIS A 40 -12.99 7.20 13.37
C HIS A 40 -12.28 8.21 14.28
N ALA A 41 -11.06 7.89 14.71
CA ALA A 41 -10.20 8.78 15.48
C ALA A 41 -9.45 9.82 14.61
N GLU A 42 -9.74 9.88 13.30
CA GLU A 42 -9.10 10.76 12.32
C GLU A 42 -7.56 10.61 12.24
N LEU A 43 -7.03 9.47 12.67
CA LEU A 43 -5.60 9.15 12.63
C LEU A 43 -5.13 8.69 11.25
N VAL A 44 -6.06 8.18 10.43
CA VAL A 44 -5.78 7.68 9.09
C VAL A 44 -6.89 8.10 8.14
N VAL A 45 -6.51 8.64 6.98
CA VAL A 45 -7.44 8.89 5.89
C VAL A 45 -7.62 7.59 5.11
N ARG A 46 -8.84 7.06 5.11
CA ARG A 46 -9.20 5.93 4.27
C ARG A 46 -9.17 6.40 2.80
N PRO A 47 -8.30 5.86 1.94
CA PRO A 47 -8.35 6.20 0.52
C PRO A 47 -9.71 5.74 -0.02
N SER A 48 -10.53 6.68 -0.48
CA SER A 48 -11.90 6.44 -0.95
C SER A 48 -11.96 5.83 -2.37
N GLY A 49 -10.82 5.50 -2.95
CA GLY A 49 -10.71 4.88 -4.27
C GLY A 49 -9.99 3.55 -4.21
N ALA A 50 -10.52 2.54 -4.89
CA ALA A 50 -9.65 1.53 -5.46
C ALA A 50 -8.63 2.27 -6.34
N CYS A 51 -7.33 1.98 -6.18
CA CYS A 51 -6.35 2.37 -7.20
C CYS A 51 -6.73 1.62 -8.48
N THR A 52 -7.63 2.18 -9.28
CA THR A 52 -8.11 1.59 -10.54
C THR A 52 -6.97 1.53 -11.53
N ASP A 53 -6.11 2.54 -11.53
CA ASP A 53 -4.91 2.58 -12.34
C ASP A 53 -3.84 3.36 -11.58
N CYS A 54 -2.81 2.68 -11.09
CA CYS A 54 -1.52 3.36 -11.01
C CYS A 54 -1.17 3.63 -12.48
N ALA A 55 -1.44 4.85 -12.97
CA ALA A 55 -1.07 5.23 -14.31
C ALA A 55 0.40 4.82 -14.50
N PRO A 56 0.72 4.00 -15.52
CA PRO A 56 2.10 3.65 -15.78
C PRO A 56 2.85 4.97 -15.87
N VAL A 57 3.93 5.10 -15.09
CA VAL A 57 4.79 6.29 -15.12
C VAL A 57 4.99 6.63 -16.59
N ALA A 58 4.45 7.78 -17.01
CA ALA A 58 4.49 8.19 -18.40
C ALA A 58 5.92 8.00 -18.88
N ALA A 59 6.10 7.24 -19.96
CA ALA A 59 7.42 6.95 -20.51
C ALA A 59 8.17 8.29 -20.59
N ARG A 60 9.26 8.41 -19.81
CA ARG A 60 9.98 9.68 -19.67
C ARG A 60 10.25 10.21 -21.08
N PRO A 61 9.99 11.51 -21.35
CA PRO A 61 10.31 12.08 -22.64
C PRO A 61 11.80 11.83 -22.93
N PRO A 62 12.19 11.59 -24.19
CA PRO A 62 13.56 11.21 -24.55
C PRO A 62 14.60 12.23 -24.09
N SER A 63 14.20 13.47 -23.83
CA SER A 63 15.01 14.51 -23.20
C SER A 63 15.54 14.14 -21.79
N CYS A 64 14.90 13.20 -21.09
CA CYS A 64 15.29 12.76 -19.76
C CYS A 64 16.12 11.46 -19.76
N ALA A 65 16.44 10.89 -20.94
CA ALA A 65 17.20 9.64 -21.05
C ALA A 65 18.67 9.75 -20.57
N GLY A 66 19.21 10.97 -20.43
CA GLY A 66 20.58 11.22 -19.98
C GLY A 66 20.73 11.63 -18.51
N CYS A 67 19.65 11.72 -17.73
CA CYS A 67 19.73 12.20 -16.35
C CYS A 67 20.33 11.13 -15.42
N MET A 68 21.51 11.39 -14.82
CA MET A 68 22.15 10.46 -13.86
C MET A 68 21.35 10.20 -12.59
N PHE A 69 20.34 11.03 -12.27
CA PHE A 69 19.42 10.82 -11.14
C PHE A 69 18.18 10.00 -11.51
N ALA A 70 18.06 9.55 -12.76
CA ALA A 70 16.97 8.72 -13.21
C ALA A 70 17.15 7.29 -12.68
N THR A 71 16.49 6.95 -11.58
CA THR A 71 16.35 5.54 -11.17
C THR A 71 15.58 4.76 -12.25
N PRO A 72 16.00 3.52 -12.59
CA PRO A 72 15.31 2.70 -13.57
C PRO A 72 13.91 2.34 -13.04
N VAL A 73 12.90 2.53 -13.89
CA VAL A 73 11.52 2.11 -13.60
C VAL A 73 11.53 0.58 -13.45
N ARG A 74 11.32 0.08 -12.23
CA ARG A 74 11.04 -1.35 -12.00
C ARG A 74 9.67 -1.65 -12.58
N THR A 75 9.64 -2.25 -13.76
CA THR A 75 8.44 -2.89 -14.32
C THR A 75 8.15 -4.18 -13.55
N GLY A 76 7.60 -4.03 -12.34
CA GLY A 76 7.16 -5.13 -11.50
C GLY A 76 5.79 -5.68 -11.96
N ARG A 77 5.85 -6.65 -12.87
CA ARG A 77 4.85 -7.67 -13.28
C ARG A 77 3.58 -7.81 -12.40
N ALA A 78 2.41 -7.63 -13.02
CA ALA A 78 1.18 -8.39 -12.71
C ALA A 78 0.93 -9.37 -13.87
N PRO A 79 0.62 -10.65 -13.57
CA PRO A 79 -0.76 -11.06 -13.79
C PRO A 79 -1.29 -11.95 -12.65
N ALA A 80 -2.39 -11.52 -12.04
CA ALA A 80 -3.29 -12.44 -11.34
C ALA A 80 -4.69 -12.20 -11.93
N GLY A 81 -5.11 -13.08 -12.83
CA GLY A 81 -6.44 -13.03 -13.43
C GLY A 81 -6.60 -14.01 -14.58
N SER A 82 -7.01 -15.24 -14.28
CA SER A 82 -7.77 -16.06 -15.22
C SER A 82 -8.88 -16.80 -14.48
N ARG A 83 -10.10 -16.32 -14.72
CA ARG A 83 -11.43 -16.90 -14.45
C ARG A 83 -11.98 -16.79 -13.04
#